data_AF-A0A0J9UGS1-F1
#
_entry.id   AF-A0A0J9UGS1-F1
#
_cell.length_a   1.000
_cell.length_b   1.000
_cell.length_c   1.000
_cell.angle_alpha   90.00
_cell.angle_beta   90.00
_cell.angle_gamma   90.00
#
_symmetry.space_group_name_H-M   'P 1'
#
loop_
_entity.id
_entity.type
_entity.pdbx_description
1 polymer ?
#
loop_
_entity_poly.entity_id
_entity_poly.type
_entity_poly.pdbx_seq_one_letter_code
_entity_poly.pdbx_strand_id
1 'polypeptide(L)'
;MHGGASKYWFAATIENITHRVKAVEVSSDSGKTWKATTLKDPNMWILKGTLPNDTAWVRVTSVNNKKVIVKNVALKSGVVTKGTSNF
;
A
#
# COMPACT_ATOMS: atom_id res chain seq x y z
N MET A 1 -0.60 8.10 3.47
CA MET A 1 -1.16 8.29 2.11
C MET A 1 -0.77 9.67 1.62
N HIS A 2 -0.35 9.82 0.36
CA HIS A 2 0.09 11.11 -0.19
C HIS A 2 -1.09 12.11 -0.37
N GLY A 3 -0.74 13.39 -0.53
CA GLY A 3 -1.68 14.48 -0.80
C GLY A 3 -2.47 14.24 -2.09
N GLY A 4 -3.80 14.10 -2.01
CA GLY A 4 -4.66 13.75 -3.14
C GLY A 4 -5.05 12.28 -3.22
N ALA A 5 -4.50 11.44 -2.33
CA ALA A 5 -4.83 10.02 -2.31
C ALA A 5 -6.31 9.78 -2.04
N SER A 6 -6.90 8.92 -2.87
CA SER A 6 -8.31 8.51 -2.83
C SER A 6 -8.47 7.16 -3.53
N LYS A 7 -9.70 6.65 -3.61
CA LYS A 7 -10.00 5.50 -4.48
C LYS A 7 -9.67 5.77 -5.97
N TYR A 8 -9.62 7.04 -6.40
CA TYR A 8 -9.27 7.42 -7.77
C TYR A 8 -7.76 7.53 -8.01
N TRP A 9 -6.97 7.67 -6.93
CA TRP A 9 -5.52 7.73 -7.00
C TRP A 9 -4.89 7.14 -5.74
N PHE A 10 -4.43 5.89 -5.84
CA PHE A 10 -3.66 5.28 -4.76
C PHE A 10 -2.21 5.73 -4.87
N ALA A 11 -1.74 6.42 -3.83
CA ALA A 11 -0.34 6.79 -3.65
C ALA A 11 0.04 6.66 -2.17
N ALA A 12 1.01 5.80 -1.86
CA ALA A 12 1.42 5.51 -0.49
C ALA A 12 2.95 5.48 -0.33
N THR A 13 3.40 5.94 0.83
CA THR A 13 4.76 5.72 1.35
C THR A 13 4.74 4.55 2.31
N ILE A 14 5.77 3.70 2.30
CA ILE A 14 5.94 2.61 3.28
C ILE A 14 7.05 2.99 4.24
N GLU A 15 6.72 3.19 5.50
CA GLU A 15 7.63 3.73 6.52
C GLU A 15 7.89 2.72 7.65
N ASN A 16 8.97 2.96 8.41
CA ASN A 16 9.31 2.20 9.61
C ASN A 16 9.46 0.69 9.38
N ILE A 17 10.15 0.29 8.31
CA ILE A 17 10.42 -1.10 7.92
C ILE A 17 11.85 -1.51 8.27
N THR A 18 12.05 -2.77 8.68
CA THR A 18 13.38 -3.33 9.03
C THR A 18 14.19 -3.80 7.81
N HIS A 19 13.54 -3.99 6.66
CA HIS A 19 14.15 -4.47 5.43
C HIS A 19 13.65 -3.67 4.23
N ARG A 20 14.47 -3.59 3.16
CA ARG A 20 14.09 -2.92 1.91
C ARG A 20 12.82 -3.53 1.31
N VAL A 21 11.91 -2.67 0.83
CA VAL A 21 10.70 -3.10 0.09
C VAL A 21 11.08 -3.51 -1.32
N LYS A 22 10.59 -4.68 -1.73
CA LYS A 22 10.68 -5.22 -3.09
C LYS A 22 9.41 -4.94 -3.88
N ALA A 23 8.24 -5.05 -3.25
CA ALA A 23 6.96 -4.83 -3.92
C ALA A 23 5.87 -4.36 -2.94
N VAL A 24 4.93 -3.56 -3.46
CA VAL A 24 3.69 -3.18 -2.79
C VAL A 24 2.52 -3.53 -3.68
N GLU A 25 1.51 -4.17 -3.10
CA GLU A 25 0.30 -4.60 -3.79
C GLU A 25 -0.93 -4.20 -2.98
N VAL A 26 -2.04 -3.96 -3.68
CA VAL A 26 -3.28 -3.44 -3.09
C VAL A 26 -4.45 -4.35 -3.41
N SER A 27 -5.31 -4.60 -2.44
CA SER A 27 -6.52 -5.43 -2.56
C SER A 27 -7.75 -4.66 -2.09
N SER A 28 -8.82 -4.69 -2.88
CA SER A 28 -10.13 -4.11 -2.52
C SER A 28 -11.17 -5.16 -2.15
N ASP A 29 -10.79 -6.42 -2.12
CA ASP A 29 -11.66 -7.58 -1.91
C ASP A 29 -11.18 -8.44 -0.73
N SER A 30 -10.65 -7.77 0.31
CA SER A 30 -10.19 -8.41 1.54
C SER A 30 -9.14 -9.50 1.32
N GLY A 31 -8.22 -9.25 0.39
CA GLY A 31 -7.05 -10.10 0.12
C GLY A 31 -7.27 -11.22 -0.90
N LYS A 32 -8.44 -11.30 -1.55
CA LYS A 32 -8.72 -12.33 -2.58
C LYS A 32 -7.91 -12.08 -3.85
N THR A 33 -7.81 -10.82 -4.30
CA THR A 33 -6.99 -10.41 -5.44
C THR A 33 -6.08 -9.25 -5.08
N TRP A 34 -4.94 -9.15 -5.78
CA TRP A 34 -3.89 -8.18 -5.49
C TRP A 34 -3.45 -7.50 -6.78
N LYS A 35 -3.49 -6.17 -6.79
CA LYS A 35 -3.02 -5.33 -7.89
C LYS A 35 -1.63 -4.78 -7.56
N ALA A 36 -0.68 -4.97 -8.46
CA ALA A 36 0.68 -4.45 -8.30
C ALA A 36 0.70 -2.92 -8.42
N THR A 37 1.60 -2.30 -7.66
CA THR A 37 1.92 -0.88 -7.75
C THR A 37 3.29 -0.66 -8.37
N THR A 38 3.57 0.56 -8.80
CA THR A 38 4.86 0.98 -9.34
C THR A 38 5.50 1.97 -8.38
N LEU A 39 6.79 1.78 -8.10
CA LEU A 39 7.62 2.76 -7.40
C LEU A 39 7.99 3.89 -8.37
N LYS A 40 7.66 5.14 -8.02
CA LYS A 40 7.93 6.33 -8.85
C LYS A 40 9.00 7.23 -8.23
N ASP A 41 8.59 8.06 -7.27
CA ASP A 41 9.48 8.91 -6.47
C ASP A 41 10.04 8.11 -5.29
N PRO A 42 11.06 8.59 -4.56
CA PRO A 42 11.64 7.86 -3.43
C PRO A 42 10.54 7.39 -2.48
N ASN A 43 10.36 6.08 -2.44
CA ASN A 43 9.37 5.39 -1.61
C ASN A 43 7.88 5.72 -1.90
N MET A 44 7.52 6.32 -3.04
CA MET A 44 6.12 6.53 -3.45
C MET A 44 5.62 5.42 -4.36
N TRP A 45 4.70 4.60 -3.84
CA TRP A 45 4.08 3.48 -4.54
C TRP A 45 2.71 3.87 -5.09
N ILE A 46 2.54 3.74 -6.41
CA ILE A 46 1.34 4.20 -7.12
C ILE A 46 0.66 3.03 -7.84
N LEU A 47 -0.67 2.93 -7.73
CA LEU A 47 -1.46 2.01 -8.55
C LEU A 47 -1.82 2.67 -9.88
N LYS A 48 -1.66 1.95 -11.00
CA LYS A 48 -2.26 2.37 -12.27
C LYS A 48 -3.77 2.07 -12.25
N GLY A 49 -4.59 3.10 -12.35
CA GLY A 49 -6.06 3.00 -12.35
C GLY A 49 -6.67 3.28 -10.98
N THR A 50 -7.92 2.84 -10.80
CA THR A 50 -8.73 3.17 -9.62
C THR A 50 -9.11 1.93 -8.82
N LEU A 51 -9.57 2.17 -7.59
CA LEU A 51 -10.13 1.18 -6.68
C LEU A 51 -11.63 1.47 -6.47
N PRO A 52 -12.45 0.44 -6.23
CA PRO A 52 -13.89 0.62 -6.06
C PRO A 52 -14.29 1.21 -4.70
N ASN A 53 -13.44 1.05 -3.68
CA ASN A 53 -13.77 1.33 -2.28
C ASN A 53 -12.84 2.41 -1.70
N ASP A 54 -13.29 3.09 -0.65
CA ASP A 54 -12.48 4.09 0.09
C ASP A 54 -11.45 3.45 1.04
N THR A 55 -11.40 2.12 1.10
CA THR A 55 -10.43 1.37 1.88
C THR A 55 -9.83 0.24 1.04
N ALA A 56 -8.59 -0.12 1.34
CA ALA A 56 -7.94 -1.29 0.74
C ALA A 56 -7.04 -2.01 1.75
N TRP A 57 -6.69 -3.25 1.47
CA TRP A 57 -5.59 -3.93 2.13
C TRP A 57 -4.31 -3.68 1.34
N VAL A 58 -3.21 -3.47 2.03
CA VAL A 58 -1.90 -3.23 1.42
C VAL A 58 -0.96 -4.36 1.85
N ARG A 59 -0.41 -5.08 0.87
CA ARG A 59 0.61 -6.10 1.08
C ARG A 59 1.96 -5.54 0.68
N VAL A 60 2.90 -5.62 1.61
CA VAL A 60 4.29 -5.19 1.39
C VAL A 60 5.15 -6.44 1.40
N THR A 61 5.99 -6.61 0.38
CA THR A 61 6.96 -7.71 0.27
C THR A 61 8.36 -7.14 0.36
N SER A 62 9.18 -7.69 1.25
CA SER A 62 10.60 -7.31 1.40
C SER A 62 11.50 -7.98 0.35
N VAL A 63 12.74 -7.52 0.22
CA VAL A 63 13.78 -8.18 -0.61
C VAL A 63 14.06 -9.62 -0.18
N ASN A 64 13.80 -9.96 1.09
CA ASN A 64 13.95 -11.32 1.64
C ASN A 64 12.66 -12.16 1.49
N ASN A 65 11.70 -11.71 0.66
CA ASN A 65 10.40 -12.33 0.40
C ASN A 65 9.46 -12.46 1.61
N LYS A 66 9.81 -11.88 2.77
CA LYS A 66 8.87 -11.72 3.89
C LYS A 66 7.74 -10.77 3.51
N LYS A 67 6.54 -11.00 4.04
CA LYS A 67 5.31 -10.26 3.71
C LYS A 67 4.64 -9.73 4.97
N VAL A 68 4.15 -8.49 4.92
CA VAL A 68 3.27 -7.89 5.92
C VAL A 68 2.02 -7.39 5.21
N ILE A 69 0.86 -7.53 5.85
CA ILE A 69 -0.42 -7.04 5.34
C ILE A 69 -0.98 -6.03 6.33
N VAL A 70 -1.19 -4.81 5.86
CA VAL A 70 -1.93 -3.77 6.58
C VAL A 70 -3.36 -3.79 6.05
N LYS A 71 -4.31 -4.12 6.92
CA LYS A 71 -5.73 -4.22 6.58
C LYS A 71 -6.40 -2.86 6.70
N ASN A 72 -7.45 -2.65 5.92
CA ASN A 72 -8.36 -1.50 5.99
C ASN A 72 -7.64 -0.13 5.97
N VAL A 73 -6.61 0.00 5.14
CA VAL A 73 -5.93 1.27 4.89
C VAL A 73 -6.94 2.25 4.28
N ALA A 74 -7.14 3.38 4.93
CA ALA A 74 -8.00 4.44 4.44
C ALA A 74 -7.36 5.12 3.23
N LEU A 75 -8.05 5.12 2.09
CA LEU A 75 -7.63 5.82 0.88
C LEU A 75 -8.02 7.28 0.99
N LYS A 76 -7.32 8.00 1.88
CA LYS A 76 -7.58 9.42 2.16
C LYS A 76 -6.28 10.18 2.29
N SER A 77 -6.23 11.32 1.59
CA SER A 77 -5.13 12.27 1.64
C SER A 77 -4.64 12.55 3.07
N GLY A 78 -3.33 12.44 3.30
CA GLY A 78 -2.68 12.75 4.58
C GLY A 78 -2.92 11.73 5.70
N VAL A 79 -3.70 10.67 5.48
CA VAL A 79 -3.96 9.67 6.53
C VAL A 79 -2.81 8.66 6.61
N VAL A 80 -2.39 8.37 7.84
CA VAL A 80 -1.46 7.29 8.18
C VAL A 80 -2.26 6.12 8.76
N THR A 81 -2.04 4.92 8.24
CA THR A 81 -2.59 3.69 8.81
C THR A 81 -1.44 2.86 9.38
N LYS A 82 -1.49 2.57 10.69
CA LYS A 82 -0.44 1.81 11.37
C LYS A 82 -0.65 0.30 11.14
N GLY A 83 0.40 -0.38 10.68
CA GLY A 83 0.44 -1.84 10.63
C GLY A 83 0.58 -2.46 12.04
N THR A 84 0.23 -3.73 12.17
CA THR A 84 0.32 -4.47 13.45
C THR A 84 1.64 -5.22 13.62
N SER A 85 2.46 -5.33 12.57
CA SER A 85 3.73 -6.06 12.60
C SER A 85 4.76 -5.48 11.63
N ASN A 86 6.01 -5.92 11.80
CA ASN A 86 7.11 -5.72 10.85
C ASN A 86 7.55 -7.07 10.25
N PHE A 87 8.49 -7.03 9.31
CA PHE A 87 9.15 -8.21 8.76
C PHE A 87 10.10 -8.87 9.75
#